data_AF-A0A9J6RR58-F1
#
_entry.id   AF-A0A9J6RR58-F1
#
_cell.length_a   1.000
_cell.length_b   1.000
_cell.length_c   1.000
_cell.angle_alpha   90.00
_cell.angle_beta   90.00
_cell.angle_gamma   90.00
#
_symmetry.space_group_name_H-M   'P 1'
#
loop_
_entity.id
_entity.type
_entity.pdbx_description
1 polymer ?
#
loop_
_entity_poly.entity_id
_entity_poly.type
_entity_poly.pdbx_seq_one_letter_code
_entity_poly.pdbx_strand_id
1 'polypeptide(L)'
;MQESNLALYMASELAALLLLVTIFLLVHVSKLKKLIAKLEEKIQSLRQAMGVAKQGAADLAKKLAEAKKIKPMAYMDYLDAQIEDTREHHSGLNPDRDIVLDISTDAPLERQAAALRHAFLIAEKEADYSGEGQGSDWDVLQSKFQQIIQFYEQAAEPEQPPQPEADDQEEVMALKKRIENLERFKKLFFDMESKWSSAKKEAKGYQEQLLTMGSELGASAEFEGLINKYANSYGQIDTLIEQGSGKTVVEVDARTTGDNRTIIANQEEMIRLRNMAVDQHKVITELQRQLADASTAEEQQAVMAGLVDQLERQDRFIKEAETCAQLLEDELNRALEENQMLREKSESAGSNENQEQLESLVADLTDSSREMLKTIAALEDENTLLQHKIVDAAAGAAASAGGAEVEALNMKLQETQQELLNLQTQHIELEERYLELKMESM
;
A
#
# COMPACT_ATOMS: atom_id res chain seq x y z
N MET A 1 -66.41 72.68 16.34
CA MET A 1 -65.82 72.39 15.01
C MET A 1 -64.35 71.96 15.09
N GLN A 2 -63.52 72.51 15.99
CA GLN A 2 -62.09 72.13 16.08
C GLN A 2 -61.84 70.70 16.59
N GLU A 3 -62.63 70.19 17.54
CA GLU A 3 -62.46 68.82 18.07
C GLU A 3 -62.80 67.72 17.06
N SER A 4 -63.78 67.95 16.17
CA SER A 4 -64.13 67.00 15.11
C SER A 4 -63.04 66.85 14.06
N ASN A 5 -62.23 67.90 13.83
CA ASN A 5 -61.12 67.85 12.89
C ASN A 5 -59.95 67.05 13.48
N LEU A 6 -59.67 67.20 14.78
CA LEU A 6 -58.59 66.47 15.46
C LEU A 6 -58.85 64.95 15.49
N ALA A 7 -60.10 64.53 15.74
CA ALA A 7 -60.48 63.13 15.70
C ALA A 7 -60.33 62.51 14.30
N LEU A 8 -60.64 63.27 13.23
CA LEU A 8 -60.42 62.84 11.85
C LEU A 8 -58.93 62.70 11.51
N TYR A 9 -58.07 63.62 11.98
CA TYR A 9 -56.63 63.50 11.77
C TYR A 9 -56.05 62.26 12.47
N MET A 10 -56.37 62.03 13.74
CA MET A 10 -55.94 60.83 14.47
C MET A 10 -56.43 59.53 13.82
N ALA A 11 -57.68 59.50 13.36
CA ALA A 11 -58.21 58.34 12.64
C ALA A 11 -57.50 58.10 11.29
N SER A 12 -57.15 59.17 10.58
CA SER A 12 -56.42 59.08 9.30
C SER A 12 -54.99 58.59 9.47
N GLU A 13 -54.28 59.03 10.52
CA GLU A 13 -52.93 58.56 10.84
C GLU A 13 -52.93 57.10 11.27
N LEU A 14 -53.89 56.69 12.10
CA LEU A 14 -54.01 55.30 12.55
C LEU A 14 -54.37 54.35 11.40
N ALA A 15 -55.21 54.80 10.46
CA ALA A 15 -55.50 54.07 9.23
C ALA A 15 -54.27 53.94 8.33
N ALA A 16 -53.46 54.99 8.19
CA ALA A 16 -52.22 54.95 7.41
C ALA A 16 -51.18 53.99 8.02
N LEU A 17 -51.05 53.97 9.35
CA LEU A 17 -50.15 53.06 10.06
C LEU A 17 -50.59 51.60 9.90
N LEU A 18 -51.89 51.32 10.05
CA LEU A 18 -52.44 49.99 9.76
C LEU A 18 -52.17 49.55 8.32
N LEU A 19 -52.33 50.45 7.35
CA LEU A 19 -52.06 50.16 5.95
C LEU A 19 -50.58 49.81 5.73
N LEU A 20 -49.65 50.56 6.32
CA LEU A 20 -48.22 50.24 6.27
C LEU A 20 -47.90 48.87 6.89
N VAL A 21 -48.49 48.54 8.04
CA VAL A 21 -48.30 47.22 8.68
C VAL A 21 -48.84 46.10 7.79
N THR A 22 -50.00 46.28 7.16
CA THR A 22 -50.56 45.27 6.25
C THR A 22 -49.70 45.06 5.00
N ILE A 23 -49.14 46.13 4.42
CA ILE A 23 -48.18 46.04 3.31
C ILE A 23 -46.91 45.31 3.75
N PHE A 24 -46.36 45.64 4.92
CA PHE A 24 -45.18 44.98 5.45
C PHE A 24 -45.41 43.48 5.66
N LEU A 25 -46.55 43.09 6.24
CA LEU A 25 -46.93 41.70 6.42
C LEU A 25 -47.09 40.96 5.08
N LEU A 26 -47.69 41.59 4.07
CA LEU A 26 -47.80 41.00 2.73
C LEU A 26 -46.43 40.75 2.08
N VAL A 27 -45.50 41.70 2.22
CA VAL A 27 -44.12 41.52 1.74
C VAL A 27 -43.43 40.38 2.48
N HIS A 28 -43.57 40.31 3.80
CA HIS A 28 -42.97 39.25 4.60
C HIS A 28 -43.53 37.86 4.26
N VAL A 29 -44.84 37.74 4.08
CA VAL A 29 -45.50 36.49 3.63
C VAL A 29 -45.01 36.08 2.24
N SER A 30 -44.79 37.04 1.33
CA SER A 30 -44.25 36.73 0.00
C SER A 30 -42.80 36.20 0.06
N LYS A 31 -41.97 36.73 0.97
CA LYS A 31 -40.60 36.25 1.19
C LYS A 31 -40.58 34.86 1.83
N LEU A 32 -41.46 34.61 2.80
CA LEU A 32 -41.62 33.29 3.41
C LEU A 32 -42.06 32.23 2.40
N LYS A 33 -43.02 32.56 1.51
CA LYS A 33 -43.43 31.65 0.42
C LYS A 33 -42.28 31.29 -0.52
N LYS A 34 -41.40 32.26 -0.84
CA LYS A 34 -40.21 32.00 -1.66
C LYS A 34 -39.19 31.10 -0.96
N LEU A 35 -39.02 31.26 0.36
CA LEU A 35 -38.14 30.39 1.15
C LEU A 35 -38.68 28.95 1.23
N ILE A 36 -40.00 28.80 1.45
CA ILE A 36 -40.66 27.49 1.46
C ILE A 36 -40.48 26.79 0.11
N ALA A 37 -40.69 27.48 -1.02
CA ALA A 37 -40.49 26.91 -2.35
C ALA A 37 -39.05 26.42 -2.58
N LYS A 38 -38.04 27.17 -2.10
CA LYS A 38 -36.63 26.76 -2.18
C LYS A 38 -36.30 25.55 -1.31
N LEU A 39 -36.92 25.45 -0.13
CA LEU A 39 -36.74 24.29 0.75
C LEU A 39 -37.41 23.04 0.16
N GLU A 40 -38.60 23.18 -0.42
CA GLU A 40 -39.27 22.08 -1.14
C GLU A 40 -38.44 21.58 -2.32
N GLU A 41 -37.84 22.49 -3.11
CA GLU A 41 -36.95 22.14 -4.22
C GLU A 41 -35.70 21.37 -3.75
N LYS A 42 -35.07 21.81 -2.66
CA LYS A 42 -33.92 21.09 -2.06
C LYS A 42 -34.31 19.72 -1.50
N ILE A 43 -35.48 19.58 -0.92
CA ILE A 43 -35.97 18.27 -0.42
C ILE A 43 -36.23 17.32 -1.59
N GLN A 44 -36.76 17.83 -2.70
CA GLN A 44 -36.96 17.02 -3.91
C GLN A 44 -35.64 16.57 -4.54
N SER A 45 -34.64 17.45 -4.63
CA SER A 45 -33.33 17.08 -5.18
C SER A 45 -32.59 16.07 -4.28
N LEU A 46 -32.67 16.23 -2.95
CA LEU A 46 -32.12 15.25 -1.99
C LEU A 46 -32.78 13.88 -2.11
N ARG A 47 -34.11 13.82 -2.30
CA ARG A 47 -34.81 12.54 -2.54
C ARG A 47 -34.37 11.88 -3.85
N GLN A 48 -34.15 12.65 -4.91
CA GLN A 48 -33.67 12.11 -6.18
C GLN A 48 -32.22 11.59 -6.06
N ALA A 49 -31.34 12.36 -5.43
CA ALA A 49 -29.95 11.95 -5.19
C ALA A 49 -29.86 10.69 -4.34
N MET A 50 -30.68 10.58 -3.28
CA MET A 50 -30.74 9.38 -2.44
C MET A 50 -31.28 8.16 -3.22
N GLY A 51 -32.21 8.36 -4.15
CA GLY A 51 -32.72 7.30 -5.02
C GLY A 51 -31.63 6.71 -5.93
N VAL A 52 -30.81 7.57 -6.54
CA VAL A 52 -29.68 7.15 -7.39
C VAL A 52 -28.59 6.46 -6.56
N ALA A 53 -28.24 7.01 -5.39
CA ALA A 53 -27.26 6.40 -4.48
C ALA A 53 -27.69 4.99 -4.01
N LYS A 54 -28.99 4.81 -3.71
CA LYS A 54 -29.54 3.51 -3.30
C LYS A 54 -29.51 2.47 -4.43
N GLN A 55 -29.71 2.88 -5.67
CA GLN A 55 -29.58 1.99 -6.84
C GLN A 55 -28.12 1.56 -7.05
N GLY A 56 -27.17 2.50 -6.97
CA GLY A 56 -25.74 2.18 -7.06
C GLY A 56 -25.27 1.22 -5.96
N ALA A 57 -25.73 1.43 -4.72
CA ALA A 57 -25.42 0.53 -3.61
C ALA A 57 -26.00 -0.88 -3.79
N ALA A 58 -27.22 -1.00 -4.31
CA ALA A 58 -27.85 -2.30 -4.56
C ALA A 58 -27.13 -3.11 -5.64
N ASP A 59 -26.61 -2.46 -6.68
CA ASP A 59 -25.86 -3.13 -7.75
C ASP A 59 -24.46 -3.58 -7.28
N LEU A 60 -23.81 -2.79 -6.42
CA LEU A 60 -22.55 -3.19 -5.79
C LEU A 60 -22.74 -4.37 -4.82
N ALA A 61 -23.83 -4.37 -4.04
CA ALA A 61 -24.17 -5.47 -3.13
C ALA A 61 -24.41 -6.79 -3.89
N LYS A 62 -25.04 -6.74 -5.07
CA LYS A 62 -25.21 -7.93 -5.92
C LYS A 62 -23.87 -8.49 -6.42
N LYS A 63 -22.95 -7.64 -6.87
CA LYS A 63 -21.60 -8.07 -7.31
C LYS A 63 -20.81 -8.72 -6.17
N LEU A 64 -20.93 -8.19 -4.95
CA LEU A 64 -20.27 -8.74 -3.77
C LEU A 64 -20.88 -10.10 -3.36
N ALA A 65 -22.19 -10.26 -3.49
CA ALA A 65 -22.86 -11.54 -3.25
C ALA A 65 -22.51 -12.62 -4.29
N GLU A 66 -22.23 -12.24 -5.54
CA GLU A 66 -21.71 -13.15 -6.57
C GLU A 66 -20.27 -13.58 -6.28
N ALA A 67 -19.40 -12.65 -5.84
CA ALA A 67 -18.03 -12.96 -5.45
C ALA A 67 -17.96 -13.94 -4.26
N LYS A 68 -18.87 -13.81 -3.27
CA LYS A 68 -18.93 -14.71 -2.10
C LYS A 68 -19.44 -16.13 -2.41
N LYS A 69 -20.00 -16.40 -3.60
CA LYS A 69 -20.42 -17.75 -4.00
C LYS A 69 -19.26 -18.63 -4.46
N ILE A 70 -18.09 -18.05 -4.72
CA ILE A 70 -16.89 -18.79 -5.10
C ILE A 70 -16.27 -19.33 -3.80
N LYS A 71 -16.56 -20.58 -3.46
CA LYS A 71 -15.82 -21.27 -2.40
C LYS A 71 -14.34 -21.35 -2.83
N PRO A 72 -13.38 -21.07 -1.94
CA PRO A 72 -11.98 -21.34 -2.24
C PRO A 72 -11.82 -22.84 -2.51
N MET A 73 -11.27 -23.19 -3.68
CA MET A 73 -10.92 -24.57 -4.00
C MET A 73 -9.97 -25.11 -2.93
N ALA A 74 -10.14 -26.37 -2.54
CA ALA A 74 -9.13 -27.03 -1.72
C ALA A 74 -7.83 -27.11 -2.52
N TYR A 75 -6.68 -26.99 -1.85
CA TYR A 75 -5.37 -27.00 -2.53
C TYR A 75 -5.17 -28.24 -3.41
N MET A 76 -5.65 -29.41 -2.97
CA MET A 76 -5.65 -30.64 -3.77
C MET A 76 -6.49 -30.55 -5.04
N ASP A 77 -7.69 -29.97 -4.97
CA ASP A 77 -8.54 -29.77 -6.16
C ASP A 77 -7.87 -28.80 -7.14
N TYR A 78 -7.14 -27.81 -6.61
CA TYR A 78 -6.34 -26.88 -7.41
C TYR A 78 -5.16 -27.58 -8.08
N LEU A 79 -4.42 -28.44 -7.37
CA LEU A 79 -3.33 -29.22 -7.93
C LEU A 79 -3.82 -30.16 -9.05
N ASP A 80 -4.95 -30.83 -8.83
CA ASP A 80 -5.56 -31.70 -9.85
C ASP A 80 -5.97 -30.91 -11.10
N ALA A 81 -6.58 -29.73 -10.93
CA ALA A 81 -6.90 -28.84 -12.04
C ALA A 81 -5.64 -28.40 -12.79
N GLN A 82 -4.58 -28.00 -12.08
CA GLN A 82 -3.32 -27.57 -12.70
C GLN A 82 -2.59 -28.71 -13.43
N ILE A 83 -2.67 -29.94 -12.92
CA ILE A 83 -2.11 -31.13 -13.59
C ILE A 83 -2.85 -31.37 -14.91
N GLU A 84 -4.18 -31.31 -14.90
CA GLU A 84 -4.98 -31.54 -16.10
C GLU A 84 -4.81 -30.40 -17.11
N ASP A 85 -4.82 -29.13 -16.68
CA ASP A 85 -4.52 -27.96 -17.52
C ASP A 85 -3.16 -28.11 -18.21
N THR A 86 -2.15 -28.60 -17.48
CA THR A 86 -0.80 -28.81 -18.01
C THR A 86 -0.77 -29.96 -19.03
N ARG A 87 -1.55 -31.03 -18.79
CA ARG A 87 -1.72 -32.14 -19.74
C ARG A 87 -2.47 -31.72 -21.00
N GLU A 88 -3.52 -30.92 -20.88
CA GLU A 88 -4.25 -30.36 -22.02
C GLU A 88 -3.36 -29.44 -22.85
N HIS A 89 -2.58 -28.58 -22.19
CA HIS A 89 -1.60 -27.71 -22.85
C HIS A 89 -0.56 -28.52 -23.63
N HIS A 90 0.03 -29.54 -23.02
CA HIS A 90 0.97 -30.46 -23.69
C HIS A 90 0.31 -31.18 -24.86
N SER A 91 -0.93 -31.67 -24.71
CA SER A 91 -1.68 -32.31 -25.79
C SER A 91 -1.94 -31.36 -26.97
N GLY A 92 -2.13 -30.07 -26.68
CA GLY A 92 -2.25 -29.01 -27.70
C GLY A 92 -0.98 -28.78 -28.52
N LEU A 93 0.19 -29.20 -28.03
CA LEU A 93 1.47 -29.15 -28.75
C LEU A 93 1.69 -30.35 -29.70
N ASN A 94 0.67 -31.19 -29.89
CA ASN A 94 0.67 -32.40 -30.71
C ASN A 94 1.85 -33.34 -30.42
N PRO A 95 1.98 -33.83 -29.17
CA PRO A 95 3.12 -34.63 -28.77
C PRO A 95 3.07 -36.02 -29.40
N ASP A 96 4.25 -36.53 -29.79
CA ASP A 96 4.38 -37.88 -30.38
C ASP A 96 4.52 -38.97 -29.31
N ARG A 97 4.62 -38.56 -28.04
CA ARG A 97 4.85 -39.40 -26.87
C ARG A 97 4.16 -38.80 -25.63
N ASP A 98 4.11 -39.56 -24.55
CA ASP A 98 3.51 -39.12 -23.29
C ASP A 98 4.30 -37.95 -22.66
N ILE A 99 3.61 -37.09 -21.91
CA ILE A 99 4.18 -35.90 -21.24
C ILE A 99 5.35 -36.24 -20.32
N VAL A 100 5.35 -37.42 -19.71
CA VAL A 100 6.44 -37.89 -18.84
C VAL A 100 7.72 -38.18 -19.63
N LEU A 101 7.60 -38.53 -20.91
CA LEU A 101 8.71 -38.90 -21.78
C LEU A 101 9.29 -37.71 -22.55
N ASP A 102 8.62 -36.56 -22.55
CA ASP A 102 9.07 -35.32 -23.18
C ASP A 102 9.98 -34.48 -22.26
N ILE A 103 10.34 -35.02 -21.10
CA ILE A 103 11.31 -34.40 -20.18
C ILE A 103 12.76 -34.50 -20.69
N SER A 104 13.03 -35.36 -21.68
CA SER A 104 14.34 -35.53 -22.30
C SER A 104 14.74 -34.36 -23.21
N THR A 105 16.05 -34.17 -23.35
CA THR A 105 16.66 -33.07 -24.12
C THR A 105 16.43 -33.16 -25.64
N ASP A 106 15.88 -34.27 -26.14
CA ASP A 106 15.52 -34.49 -27.55
C ASP A 106 14.16 -33.87 -27.93
N ALA A 107 13.29 -33.57 -26.96
CA ALA A 107 11.97 -32.98 -27.21
C ALA A 107 12.07 -31.46 -27.48
N PRO A 108 11.14 -30.83 -28.21
CA PRO A 108 11.06 -29.38 -28.34
C PRO A 108 10.91 -28.69 -26.97
N LEU A 109 11.53 -27.52 -26.79
CA LEU A 109 11.56 -26.79 -25.52
C LEU A 109 10.16 -26.56 -24.90
N GLU A 110 9.16 -26.28 -25.73
CA GLU A 110 7.78 -26.08 -25.27
C GLU A 110 7.18 -27.35 -24.65
N ARG A 111 7.49 -28.52 -25.23
CA ARG A 111 7.05 -29.82 -24.69
C ARG A 111 7.83 -30.19 -23.43
N GLN A 112 9.14 -29.90 -23.40
CA GLN A 112 9.97 -30.06 -22.20
C GLN A 112 9.45 -29.22 -21.03
N ALA A 113 9.06 -27.96 -21.28
CA ALA A 113 8.52 -27.08 -20.26
C ALA A 113 7.21 -27.62 -19.67
N ALA A 114 6.30 -28.12 -20.51
CA ALA A 114 5.06 -28.74 -20.06
C ALA A 114 5.31 -30.04 -19.28
N ALA A 115 6.26 -30.87 -19.77
CA ALA A 115 6.69 -32.10 -19.11
C ALA A 115 7.29 -31.85 -17.71
N LEU A 116 8.17 -30.87 -17.59
CA LEU A 116 8.82 -30.47 -16.35
C LEU A 116 7.80 -29.91 -15.35
N ARG A 117 6.90 -29.03 -15.80
CA ARG A 117 5.81 -28.52 -14.94
C ARG A 117 4.92 -29.66 -14.44
N HIS A 118 4.56 -30.60 -15.31
CA HIS A 118 3.76 -31.76 -14.93
C HIS A 118 4.51 -32.66 -13.92
N ALA A 119 5.81 -32.88 -14.09
CA ALA A 119 6.62 -33.64 -13.13
C ALA A 119 6.69 -32.96 -11.75
N PHE A 120 6.82 -31.64 -11.70
CA PHE A 120 6.79 -30.88 -10.45
C PHE A 120 5.44 -30.94 -9.75
N LEU A 121 4.33 -30.79 -10.49
CA LEU A 121 2.99 -30.85 -9.91
C LEU A 121 2.64 -32.25 -9.39
N ILE A 122 3.11 -33.31 -10.05
CA ILE A 122 2.96 -34.69 -9.55
C ILE A 122 3.78 -34.89 -8.28
N ALA A 123 5.02 -34.42 -8.23
CA ALA A 123 5.85 -34.52 -7.03
C ALA A 123 5.23 -33.78 -5.84
N GLU A 124 4.67 -32.60 -6.07
CA GLU A 124 3.93 -31.82 -5.07
C GLU A 124 2.69 -32.58 -4.58
N LYS A 125 1.91 -33.14 -5.52
CA LYS A 125 0.74 -33.98 -5.18
C LYS A 125 1.15 -35.18 -4.34
N GLU A 126 2.17 -35.93 -4.74
CA GLU A 126 2.66 -37.10 -4.01
C GLU A 126 3.19 -36.76 -2.60
N ALA A 127 3.84 -35.61 -2.43
CA ALA A 127 4.30 -35.11 -1.14
C ALA A 127 3.13 -34.76 -0.22
N ASP A 128 2.08 -34.11 -0.74
CA ASP A 128 0.89 -33.74 0.03
C ASP A 128 0.00 -34.96 0.35
N TYR A 129 0.01 -36.02 -0.49
CA TYR A 129 -0.62 -37.31 -0.16
C TYR A 129 0.14 -38.10 0.94
N SER A 130 1.46 -37.93 1.03
CA SER A 130 2.31 -38.67 1.97
C SER A 130 2.34 -38.03 3.37
N GLY A 131 2.16 -36.71 3.44
CA GLY A 131 2.01 -36.00 4.70
C GLY A 131 0.60 -36.18 5.25
N GLU A 132 0.42 -37.11 6.21
CA GLU A 132 -0.86 -37.54 6.82
C GLU A 132 -1.69 -36.38 7.47
N GLY A 133 -2.13 -35.39 6.70
CA GLY A 133 -2.96 -34.26 7.13
C GLY A 133 -2.23 -33.14 7.91
N GLN A 134 -0.89 -33.19 8.01
CA GLN A 134 -0.07 -32.17 8.71
C GLN A 134 0.72 -31.23 7.76
N GLY A 135 0.48 -31.32 6.45
CA GLY A 135 1.19 -30.58 5.40
C GLY A 135 2.09 -31.50 4.56
N SER A 136 2.65 -30.98 3.47
CA SER A 136 3.46 -31.74 2.51
C SER A 136 4.67 -32.42 3.16
N ASP A 137 4.89 -33.69 2.82
CA ASP A 137 6.10 -34.43 3.21
C ASP A 137 7.30 -33.96 2.37
N TRP A 138 8.13 -33.13 2.99
CA TRP A 138 9.31 -32.54 2.36
C TRP A 138 10.38 -33.56 1.98
N ASP A 139 10.47 -34.69 2.68
CA ASP A 139 11.46 -35.73 2.36
C ASP A 139 11.07 -36.44 1.06
N VAL A 140 9.76 -36.70 0.88
CA VAL A 140 9.21 -37.24 -0.37
C VAL A 140 9.41 -36.24 -1.51
N LEU A 141 9.09 -34.96 -1.31
CA LEU A 141 9.27 -33.91 -2.32
C LEU A 141 10.74 -33.78 -2.75
N GLN A 142 11.65 -33.73 -1.79
CA GLN A 142 13.10 -33.66 -2.03
C GLN A 142 13.58 -34.85 -2.85
N SER A 143 13.14 -36.06 -2.50
CA SER A 143 13.53 -37.28 -3.23
C SER A 143 13.09 -37.24 -4.70
N LYS A 144 11.89 -36.69 -4.97
CA LYS A 144 11.32 -36.60 -6.31
C LYS A 144 12.02 -35.53 -7.14
N PHE A 145 12.32 -34.37 -6.54
CA PHE A 145 13.09 -33.32 -7.24
C PHE A 145 14.51 -33.77 -7.53
N GLN A 146 15.14 -34.52 -6.63
CA GLN A 146 16.47 -35.06 -6.86
C GLN A 146 16.49 -36.05 -8.05
N GLN A 147 15.45 -36.88 -8.22
CA GLN A 147 15.32 -37.75 -9.38
C GLN A 147 15.19 -36.95 -10.69
N ILE A 148 14.40 -35.87 -10.69
CA ILE A 148 14.26 -34.99 -11.86
C ILE A 148 15.61 -34.33 -12.21
N ILE A 149 16.33 -33.81 -11.21
CA ILE A 149 17.62 -33.14 -11.42
C ILE A 149 18.68 -34.13 -11.95
N GLN A 150 18.80 -35.31 -11.36
CA GLN A 150 19.75 -36.34 -11.79
C GLN A 150 19.52 -36.78 -13.24
N PHE A 151 18.27 -36.82 -13.68
CA PHE A 151 17.94 -37.13 -15.07
C PHE A 151 18.51 -36.10 -16.04
N TYR A 152 18.45 -34.80 -15.70
CA TYR A 152 19.02 -33.73 -16.53
C TYR A 152 20.55 -33.66 -16.46
N GLU A 153 21.15 -33.94 -15.30
CA GLU A 153 22.61 -34.00 -15.17
C GLU A 153 23.21 -35.10 -16.05
N GLN A 154 22.57 -36.26 -16.11
CA GLN A 154 23.00 -37.37 -16.97
C GLN A 154 22.78 -37.11 -18.47
N ALA A 155 21.80 -36.29 -18.83
CA ALA A 155 21.53 -35.92 -20.22
C ALA A 155 22.44 -34.80 -20.76
N ALA A 156 23.26 -34.15 -19.91
CA ALA A 156 24.06 -32.98 -20.23
C ALA A 156 25.55 -33.26 -20.50
N GLU A 157 26.03 -34.51 -20.45
CA GLU A 157 27.42 -34.84 -20.84
C GLU A 157 27.59 -34.84 -22.37
N PRO A 158 28.41 -33.95 -22.96
CA PRO A 158 28.69 -33.94 -24.39
C PRO A 158 29.88 -34.85 -24.75
N GLU A 159 29.74 -35.59 -25.85
CA GLU A 159 30.85 -36.23 -26.57
C GLU A 159 31.88 -35.17 -27.08
N GLN A 160 33.14 -35.58 -27.20
CA GLN A 160 34.40 -34.79 -27.34
C GLN A 160 34.51 -33.67 -28.42
N PRO A 161 35.50 -32.74 -28.31
CA PRO A 161 35.61 -31.53 -29.13
C PRO A 161 36.60 -31.60 -30.33
N PRO A 162 36.44 -30.79 -31.39
CA PRO A 162 37.50 -30.47 -32.37
C PRO A 162 38.24 -29.14 -32.09
N GLN A 163 39.49 -29.08 -32.56
CA GLN A 163 40.56 -28.08 -32.30
C GLN A 163 40.46 -26.71 -33.05
N PRO A 164 41.32 -25.72 -32.69
CA PRO A 164 41.16 -24.28 -32.97
C PRO A 164 42.12 -23.67 -34.02
N GLU A 165 41.84 -22.44 -34.48
CA GLU A 165 42.83 -21.51 -35.08
C GLU A 165 42.62 -20.03 -34.64
N ALA A 166 43.69 -19.45 -34.06
CA ALA A 166 44.30 -18.10 -34.11
C ALA A 166 43.50 -16.76 -33.95
N ASP A 167 43.89 -15.92 -32.97
CA ASP A 167 44.57 -14.59 -33.16
C ASP A 167 44.98 -13.91 -31.81
N ASP A 168 46.22 -14.15 -31.32
CA ASP A 168 46.66 -13.83 -29.94
C ASP A 168 47.03 -12.35 -29.66
N GLN A 169 47.10 -11.46 -30.66
CA GLN A 169 47.66 -10.11 -30.45
C GLN A 169 46.63 -9.02 -30.10
N GLU A 170 45.39 -9.14 -30.56
CA GLU A 170 44.31 -8.21 -30.20
C GLU A 170 43.80 -8.46 -28.77
N GLU A 171 43.75 -9.71 -28.33
CA GLU A 171 43.32 -10.09 -26.99
C GLU A 171 44.22 -9.51 -25.89
N VAL A 172 45.54 -9.49 -26.11
CA VAL A 172 46.49 -8.93 -25.14
C VAL A 172 46.32 -7.42 -24.96
N MET A 173 45.93 -6.69 -26.02
CA MET A 173 45.63 -5.25 -25.92
C MET A 173 44.29 -5.00 -25.24
N ALA A 174 43.27 -5.81 -25.51
CA ALA A 174 41.97 -5.74 -24.83
C ALA A 174 42.10 -6.02 -23.32
N LEU A 175 42.90 -7.03 -22.95
CA LEU A 175 43.18 -7.39 -21.55
C LEU A 175 43.90 -6.27 -20.79
N LYS A 176 44.89 -5.60 -21.41
CA LYS A 176 45.54 -4.44 -20.80
C LYS A 176 44.58 -3.29 -20.53
N LYS A 177 43.65 -3.04 -21.46
CA LYS A 177 42.62 -2.00 -21.31
C LYS A 177 41.61 -2.35 -20.21
N ARG A 178 41.28 -3.63 -20.05
CA ARG A 178 40.40 -4.14 -18.98
C ARG A 178 41.06 -4.04 -17.61
N ILE A 179 42.35 -4.34 -17.52
CA ILE A 179 43.14 -4.16 -16.28
C ILE A 179 43.18 -2.68 -15.88
N GLU A 180 43.42 -1.77 -16.82
CA GLU A 180 43.42 -0.33 -16.53
C GLU A 180 42.06 0.16 -16.03
N ASN A 181 40.95 -0.34 -16.61
CA ASN A 181 39.60 -0.01 -16.14
C ASN A 181 39.32 -0.58 -14.74
N LEU A 182 39.73 -1.81 -14.45
CA LEU A 182 39.57 -2.42 -13.12
C LEU A 182 40.37 -1.65 -12.06
N GLU A 183 41.56 -1.15 -12.40
CA GLU A 183 42.33 -0.29 -11.49
C GLU A 183 41.64 1.07 -11.25
N ARG A 184 40.95 1.62 -12.26
CA ARG A 184 40.13 2.84 -12.09
C ARG A 184 38.92 2.57 -11.20
N PHE A 185 38.21 1.46 -11.39
CA PHE A 185 37.10 1.07 -10.52
C PHE A 185 37.57 0.84 -9.10
N LYS A 186 38.68 0.13 -8.89
CA LYS A 186 39.27 -0.07 -7.57
C LYS A 186 39.57 1.27 -6.88
N LYS A 187 40.15 2.23 -7.59
CA LYS A 187 40.37 3.59 -7.05
C LYS A 187 39.06 4.30 -6.72
N LEU A 188 38.05 4.18 -7.58
CA LEU A 188 36.73 4.77 -7.37
C LEU A 188 36.03 4.19 -6.14
N PHE A 189 36.13 2.87 -5.92
CA PHE A 189 35.59 2.20 -4.74
C PHE A 189 36.26 2.70 -3.46
N PHE A 190 37.59 2.76 -3.41
CA PHE A 190 38.29 3.29 -2.24
C PHE A 190 38.00 4.78 -1.99
N ASP A 191 37.84 5.58 -3.05
CA ASP A 191 37.46 6.99 -2.91
C ASP A 191 36.01 7.14 -2.41
N MET A 192 35.10 6.28 -2.87
CA MET A 192 33.72 6.24 -2.42
C MET A 192 33.60 5.76 -0.97
N GLU A 193 34.36 4.74 -0.57
CA GLU A 193 34.44 4.26 0.80
C GLU A 193 35.01 5.33 1.75
N SER A 194 36.05 6.04 1.31
CA SER A 194 36.62 7.17 2.05
C SER A 194 35.62 8.32 2.21
N LYS A 195 34.90 8.69 1.14
CA LYS A 195 33.84 9.70 1.16
C LYS A 195 32.67 9.28 2.03
N TRP A 196 32.27 8.02 1.97
CA TRP A 196 31.22 7.44 2.82
C TRP A 196 31.59 7.47 4.29
N SER A 197 32.81 7.05 4.64
CA SER A 197 33.34 7.11 6.00
C SER A 197 33.40 8.55 6.53
N SER A 198 33.79 9.51 5.68
CA SER A 198 33.84 10.93 6.03
C SER A 198 32.43 11.50 6.25
N ALA A 199 31.49 11.21 5.35
CA ALA A 199 30.08 11.61 5.48
C ALA A 199 29.43 11.00 6.73
N LYS A 200 29.77 9.76 7.09
CA LYS A 200 29.32 9.10 8.33
C LYS A 200 29.84 9.81 9.58
N LYS A 201 31.10 10.27 9.55
CA LYS A 201 31.70 11.03 10.65
C LYS A 201 31.03 12.39 10.81
N GLU A 202 30.75 13.09 9.71
CA GLU A 202 30.02 14.36 9.71
C GLU A 202 28.57 14.19 10.17
N ALA A 203 27.86 13.15 9.71
CA ALA A 203 26.50 12.83 10.14
C ALA A 203 26.42 12.57 11.64
N LYS A 204 27.37 11.82 12.21
CA LYS A 204 27.48 11.63 13.67
C LYS A 204 27.74 12.95 14.41
N GLY A 205 28.55 13.84 13.84
CA GLY A 205 28.79 15.18 14.40
C GLY A 205 27.52 16.05 14.41
N TYR A 206 26.75 16.06 13.32
CA TYR A 206 25.46 16.75 13.27
C TYR A 206 24.44 16.15 14.23
N GLN A 207 24.45 14.81 14.37
CA GLN A 207 23.61 14.11 15.33
C GLN A 207 23.88 14.55 16.77
N GLU A 208 25.16 14.64 17.16
CA GLU A 208 25.59 15.07 18.49
C GLU A 208 25.22 16.55 18.74
N GLN A 209 25.39 17.42 17.74
CA GLN A 209 24.97 18.82 17.82
C GLN A 209 23.44 18.97 17.97
N LEU A 210 22.67 18.17 17.24
CA LEU A 210 21.20 18.16 17.34
C LEU A 210 20.73 17.62 18.70
N LEU A 211 21.36 16.59 19.25
CA LEU A 211 21.06 16.10 20.60
C LEU A 211 21.35 17.17 21.67
N THR A 212 22.46 17.90 21.51
CA THR A 212 22.82 19.01 22.40
C THR A 212 21.78 20.13 22.33
N MET A 213 21.36 20.54 21.12
CA MET A 213 20.31 21.55 20.91
C MET A 213 18.92 21.09 21.42
N GLY A 214 18.58 19.80 21.26
CA GLY A 214 17.35 19.22 21.80
C GLY A 214 17.32 19.19 23.34
N SER A 215 18.49 19.07 23.98
CA SER A 215 18.61 19.18 25.44
C SER A 215 18.40 20.62 25.93
N GLU A 216 18.86 21.62 25.19
CA GLU A 216 18.69 23.05 25.52
C GLU A 216 17.24 23.54 25.35
N LEU A 217 16.48 22.92 24.42
CA LEU A 217 15.08 23.25 24.13
C LEU A 217 14.05 22.49 25.00
N GLY A 218 14.49 21.62 25.91
CA GLY A 218 13.62 20.92 26.87
C GLY A 218 12.77 19.79 26.27
N ALA A 219 12.98 19.43 25.00
CA ALA A 219 12.27 18.36 24.28
C ALA A 219 13.15 17.10 24.10
N SER A 220 14.10 16.87 25.00
CA SER A 220 15.19 15.91 24.78
C SER A 220 14.69 14.49 24.54
N ALA A 221 13.68 13.99 25.27
CA ALA A 221 13.29 12.58 25.20
C ALA A 221 12.66 12.16 23.86
N GLU A 222 11.79 12.99 23.29
CA GLU A 222 11.12 12.69 22.00
C GLU A 222 12.08 12.93 20.83
N PHE A 223 12.91 13.97 20.93
CA PHE A 223 13.90 14.32 19.91
C PHE A 223 15.05 13.31 19.85
N GLU A 224 15.52 12.84 21.01
CA GLU A 224 16.52 11.78 21.16
C GLU A 224 15.97 10.44 20.64
N GLY A 225 14.68 10.17 20.83
CA GLY A 225 14.00 9.02 20.25
C GLY A 225 13.96 9.04 18.71
N LEU A 226 13.64 10.19 18.11
CA LEU A 226 13.63 10.38 16.65
C LEU A 226 15.04 10.34 16.05
N ILE A 227 16.02 10.94 16.71
CA ILE A 227 17.41 10.92 16.29
C ILE A 227 18.00 9.51 16.36
N ASN A 228 17.73 8.76 17.42
CA ASN A 228 18.18 7.37 17.52
C ASN A 228 17.52 6.48 16.47
N LYS A 229 16.25 6.72 16.12
CA LYS A 229 15.59 6.02 15.00
C LYS A 229 16.23 6.34 13.66
N TYR A 230 16.57 7.60 13.40
CA TYR A 230 17.29 8.03 12.19
C TYR A 230 18.71 7.46 12.13
N ALA A 231 19.45 7.42 13.24
CA ALA A 231 20.77 6.79 13.30
C ALA A 231 20.71 5.28 13.04
N ASN A 232 19.67 4.62 13.55
CA ASN A 232 19.43 3.19 13.32
C ASN A 232 19.06 2.89 11.86
N SER A 233 18.37 3.78 11.12
CA SER A 233 18.12 3.55 9.68
C SER A 233 19.40 3.57 8.84
N TYR A 234 20.42 4.33 9.23
CA TYR A 234 21.75 4.23 8.58
C TYR A 234 22.54 3.01 9.05
N GLY A 235 22.40 2.60 10.32
CA GLY A 235 22.97 1.34 10.82
C GLY A 235 22.41 0.10 10.12
N GLN A 236 21.15 0.15 9.67
CA GLN A 236 20.55 -0.89 8.83
C GLN A 236 21.17 -0.98 7.43
N ILE A 237 21.55 0.17 6.85
CA ILE A 237 22.29 0.21 5.58
C ILE A 237 23.72 -0.30 5.78
N ASP A 238 24.36 0.07 6.90
CA ASP A 238 25.70 -0.41 7.30
C ASP A 238 25.70 -1.93 7.49
N THR A 239 24.65 -2.48 8.13
CA THR A 239 24.46 -3.94 8.26
C THR A 239 24.07 -4.61 6.96
N LEU A 240 23.38 -3.95 6.02
CA LEU A 240 23.17 -4.49 4.66
C LEU A 240 24.47 -4.51 3.83
N ILE A 241 25.36 -3.55 4.06
CA ILE A 241 26.68 -3.47 3.42
C ILE A 241 27.66 -4.48 4.06
N GLU A 242 27.61 -4.67 5.38
CA GLU A 242 28.45 -5.64 6.13
C GLU A 242 27.90 -7.08 6.09
N GLN A 243 26.58 -7.31 6.17
CA GLN A 243 25.91 -8.63 6.05
C GLN A 243 25.75 -9.10 4.61
N GLY A 244 26.16 -8.31 3.60
CA GLY A 244 26.35 -8.80 2.23
C GLY A 244 27.33 -9.99 2.12
N SER A 245 28.02 -10.34 3.22
CA SER A 245 28.92 -11.49 3.40
C SER A 245 28.29 -12.70 4.11
N GLY A 246 27.07 -12.60 4.66
CA GLY A 246 26.52 -13.61 5.58
C GLY A 246 25.04 -13.95 5.36
N LYS A 247 24.82 -15.08 4.69
CA LYS A 247 23.55 -15.82 4.46
C LYS A 247 22.50 -15.67 5.58
N THR A 248 21.40 -14.93 5.35
CA THR A 248 20.09 -15.20 5.99
C THR A 248 18.93 -14.68 5.12
N VAL A 249 17.89 -15.50 5.01
CA VAL A 249 16.58 -15.21 4.40
C VAL A 249 15.83 -14.19 5.25
N VAL A 250 15.30 -13.14 4.64
CA VAL A 250 14.43 -12.15 5.30
C VAL A 250 12.99 -12.54 5.00
N GLU A 251 12.22 -12.90 6.05
CA GLU A 251 10.76 -12.92 5.99
C GLU A 251 10.25 -11.47 5.91
N VAL A 252 9.62 -11.11 4.80
CA VAL A 252 8.98 -9.80 4.60
C VAL A 252 7.46 -9.99 4.54
N ASP A 253 6.77 -9.33 5.45
CA ASP A 253 5.32 -9.36 5.68
C ASP A 253 4.53 -8.86 4.45
N ALA A 254 3.57 -9.68 3.99
CA ALA A 254 2.95 -9.62 2.67
C ALA A 254 1.76 -8.63 2.56
N ARG A 255 1.84 -7.44 3.18
CA ARG A 255 0.71 -6.49 3.24
C ARG A 255 0.88 -5.15 2.51
N THR A 256 1.95 -4.94 1.75
CA THR A 256 2.13 -3.76 0.89
C THR A 256 2.14 -4.16 -0.58
N THR A 257 0.93 -4.22 -1.14
CA THR A 257 0.60 -4.65 -2.49
C THR A 257 0.88 -3.55 -3.52
N GLY A 258 1.63 -3.86 -4.57
CA GLY A 258 1.81 -3.02 -5.75
C GLY A 258 3.26 -3.00 -6.23
N ASP A 259 4.06 -2.11 -5.63
CA ASP A 259 5.41 -1.76 -6.11
C ASP A 259 6.49 -2.76 -5.67
N ASN A 260 6.19 -3.60 -4.67
CA ASN A 260 7.17 -4.57 -4.16
C ASN A 260 7.35 -5.78 -5.08
N ARG A 261 6.45 -6.06 -6.02
CA ARG A 261 6.52 -7.29 -6.81
C ARG A 261 7.63 -7.26 -7.87
N THR A 262 7.89 -6.09 -8.46
CA THR A 262 9.04 -5.87 -9.36
C THR A 262 10.34 -5.77 -8.58
N ILE A 263 10.33 -5.14 -7.39
CA ILE A 263 11.50 -5.10 -6.50
C ILE A 263 11.88 -6.49 -6.00
N ILE A 264 10.92 -7.36 -5.68
CA ILE A 264 11.14 -8.75 -5.26
C ILE A 264 11.70 -9.59 -6.43
N ALA A 265 11.11 -9.49 -7.62
CA ALA A 265 11.64 -10.18 -8.81
C ALA A 265 13.07 -9.73 -9.17
N ASN A 266 13.33 -8.42 -9.05
CA ASN A 266 14.65 -7.84 -9.31
C ASN A 266 15.68 -8.22 -8.22
N GLN A 267 15.24 -8.41 -6.97
CA GLN A 267 16.10 -8.92 -5.89
C GLN A 267 16.44 -10.40 -6.07
N GLU A 268 15.48 -11.23 -6.47
CA GLU A 268 15.71 -12.65 -6.73
C GLU A 268 16.72 -12.86 -7.87
N GLU A 269 16.60 -12.11 -8.96
CA GLU A 269 17.56 -12.15 -10.07
C GLU A 269 18.94 -11.62 -9.67
N MET A 270 19.02 -10.55 -8.87
CA MET A 270 20.29 -10.07 -8.30
C MET A 270 20.97 -11.09 -7.39
N ILE A 271 20.19 -11.80 -6.56
CA ILE A 271 20.70 -12.86 -5.69
C ILE A 271 21.18 -14.05 -6.53
N ARG A 272 20.46 -14.41 -7.59
CA ARG A 272 20.84 -15.47 -8.53
C ARG A 272 22.16 -15.15 -9.24
N LEU A 273 22.30 -13.93 -9.78
CA LEU A 273 23.53 -13.46 -10.42
C LEU A 273 24.71 -13.47 -9.44
N ARG A 274 24.49 -13.05 -8.19
CA ARG A 274 25.51 -13.08 -7.13
C ARG A 274 25.95 -14.51 -6.81
N ASN A 275 25.01 -15.44 -6.62
CA ASN A 275 25.33 -16.83 -6.29
C ASN A 275 26.12 -17.50 -7.43
N MET A 276 25.72 -17.23 -8.68
CA MET A 276 26.41 -17.73 -9.86
C MET A 276 27.82 -17.14 -10.01
N ALA A 277 28.00 -15.84 -9.71
CA ALA A 277 29.31 -15.21 -9.69
C ALA A 277 30.23 -15.78 -8.58
N VAL A 278 29.67 -16.08 -7.40
CA VAL A 278 30.41 -16.71 -6.29
C VAL A 278 30.85 -18.12 -6.67
N ASP A 279 29.98 -18.91 -7.29
CA ASP A 279 30.32 -20.29 -7.68
C ASP A 279 31.34 -20.32 -8.83
N GLN A 280 31.25 -19.40 -9.79
CA GLN A 280 32.30 -19.21 -10.80
C GLN A 280 33.64 -18.81 -10.16
N HIS A 281 33.63 -17.95 -9.15
CA HIS A 281 34.85 -17.55 -8.47
C HIS A 281 35.51 -18.73 -7.74
N LYS A 282 34.71 -19.64 -7.15
CA LYS A 282 35.22 -20.88 -6.54
C LYS A 282 35.84 -21.80 -7.59
N VAL A 283 35.19 -21.99 -8.75
CA VAL A 283 35.71 -22.83 -9.83
C VAL A 283 37.03 -22.26 -10.37
N ILE A 284 37.10 -20.94 -10.57
CA ILE A 284 38.34 -20.28 -11.00
C ILE A 284 39.44 -20.43 -9.95
N THR A 285 39.12 -20.29 -8.66
CA THR A 285 40.10 -20.47 -7.57
C THR A 285 40.62 -21.90 -7.52
N GLU A 286 39.75 -22.90 -7.70
CA GLU A 286 40.14 -24.31 -7.73
C GLU A 286 40.97 -24.65 -8.98
N LEU A 287 40.63 -24.12 -10.15
CA LEU A 287 41.43 -24.28 -11.36
C LEU A 287 42.79 -23.57 -11.25
N GLN A 288 42.86 -22.39 -10.63
CA GLN A 288 44.14 -21.72 -10.34
C GLN A 288 44.99 -22.53 -9.37
N ARG A 289 44.38 -23.18 -8.38
CA ARG A 289 45.06 -24.09 -7.46
C ARG A 289 45.58 -25.34 -8.18
N GLN A 290 44.76 -25.95 -9.03
CA GLN A 290 45.15 -27.08 -9.86
C GLN A 290 46.25 -26.72 -10.86
N LEU A 291 46.26 -25.49 -11.38
CA LEU A 291 47.35 -24.98 -12.24
C LEU A 291 48.66 -24.83 -11.46
N ALA A 292 48.59 -24.40 -10.19
CA ALA A 292 49.75 -24.27 -9.32
C ALA A 292 50.32 -25.64 -8.89
N ASP A 293 49.45 -26.65 -8.74
CA ASP A 293 49.82 -28.02 -8.36
C ASP A 293 50.20 -28.91 -9.57
N ALA A 294 49.85 -28.51 -10.80
CA ALA A 294 50.14 -29.25 -12.03
C ALA A 294 51.64 -29.21 -12.37
N SER A 295 52.27 -30.39 -12.38
CA SER A 295 53.71 -30.56 -12.59
C SER A 295 54.09 -31.01 -14.01
N THR A 296 53.09 -31.43 -14.80
CA THR A 296 53.28 -31.90 -16.19
C THR A 296 52.69 -30.90 -17.18
N ALA A 297 53.32 -30.79 -18.36
CA ALA A 297 52.89 -29.86 -19.40
C ALA A 297 51.48 -30.18 -19.96
N GLU A 298 51.09 -31.45 -19.98
CA GLU A 298 49.75 -31.89 -20.39
C GLU A 298 48.67 -31.49 -19.37
N GLU A 299 48.93 -31.63 -18.07
CA GLU A 299 48.00 -31.18 -17.02
C GLU A 299 47.85 -29.65 -17.01
N GLN A 300 48.95 -28.91 -17.20
CA GLN A 300 48.91 -27.45 -17.31
C GLN A 300 48.08 -27.00 -18.52
N GLN A 301 48.16 -27.70 -19.64
CA GLN A 301 47.39 -27.39 -20.84
C GLN A 301 45.90 -27.72 -20.68
N ALA A 302 45.57 -28.81 -20.00
CA ALA A 302 44.18 -29.16 -19.67
C ALA A 302 43.54 -28.14 -18.71
N VAL A 303 44.27 -27.70 -17.68
CA VAL A 303 43.79 -26.68 -16.73
C VAL A 303 43.66 -25.30 -17.40
N MET A 304 44.59 -24.94 -18.30
CA MET A 304 44.47 -23.72 -19.11
C MET A 304 43.24 -23.76 -20.03
N ALA A 305 42.95 -24.88 -20.68
CA ALA A 305 41.73 -25.04 -21.50
C ALA A 305 40.45 -24.87 -20.65
N GLY A 306 40.43 -25.42 -19.43
CA GLY A 306 39.34 -25.22 -18.48
C GLY A 306 39.18 -23.77 -18.02
N LEU A 307 40.30 -23.05 -17.81
CA LEU A 307 40.28 -21.61 -17.49
C LEU A 307 39.74 -20.77 -18.66
N VAL A 308 40.08 -21.11 -19.89
CA VAL A 308 39.57 -20.43 -21.10
C VAL A 308 38.06 -20.63 -21.23
N ASP A 309 37.55 -21.86 -21.04
CA ASP A 309 36.10 -22.13 -21.08
C ASP A 309 35.34 -21.37 -19.97
N GLN A 310 35.92 -21.31 -18.76
CA GLN A 310 35.33 -20.51 -17.66
C GLN A 310 35.36 -19.01 -17.94
N LEU A 311 36.40 -18.49 -18.58
CA LEU A 311 36.49 -17.09 -18.99
C LEU A 311 35.48 -16.76 -20.10
N GLU A 312 35.27 -17.64 -21.06
CA GLU A 312 34.25 -17.46 -22.11
C GLU A 312 32.84 -17.46 -21.53
N ARG A 313 32.57 -18.37 -20.57
CA ARG A 313 31.34 -18.35 -19.79
C ARG A 313 31.18 -17.02 -19.06
N GLN A 314 32.22 -16.52 -18.38
CA GLN A 314 32.19 -15.22 -17.72
C GLN A 314 31.91 -14.06 -18.68
N ASP A 315 32.43 -14.10 -19.91
CA ASP A 315 32.16 -13.07 -20.91
C ASP A 315 30.69 -13.05 -21.34
N ARG A 316 30.09 -14.23 -21.55
CA ARG A 316 28.64 -14.35 -21.80
C ARG A 316 27.82 -13.85 -20.62
N PHE A 317 28.21 -14.21 -19.39
CA PHE A 317 27.52 -13.73 -18.19
C PHE A 317 27.61 -12.21 -18.01
N ILE A 318 28.73 -11.59 -18.37
CA ILE A 318 28.86 -10.13 -18.30
C ILE A 318 27.96 -9.46 -19.34
N LYS A 319 27.88 -9.99 -20.56
CA LYS A 319 26.96 -9.49 -21.58
C LYS A 319 25.49 -9.63 -21.16
N GLU A 320 25.13 -10.76 -20.56
CA GLU A 320 23.79 -10.98 -20.00
C GLU A 320 23.50 -10.02 -18.84
N ALA A 321 24.45 -9.82 -17.93
CA ALA A 321 24.33 -8.88 -16.81
C ALA A 321 24.23 -7.41 -17.30
N GLU A 322 24.98 -7.02 -18.33
CA GLU A 322 24.88 -5.71 -18.98
C GLU A 322 23.50 -5.53 -19.60
N THR A 323 22.96 -6.55 -20.28
CA THR A 323 21.63 -6.51 -20.88
C THR A 323 20.54 -6.41 -19.81
N CYS A 324 20.66 -7.16 -18.70
CA CYS A 324 19.74 -7.06 -17.55
C CYS A 324 19.82 -5.68 -16.88
N ALA A 325 21.03 -5.15 -16.68
CA ALA A 325 21.21 -3.82 -16.10
C ALA A 325 20.58 -2.73 -16.99
N GLN A 326 20.74 -2.85 -18.31
CA GLN A 326 20.13 -1.93 -19.27
C GLN A 326 18.61 -2.00 -19.24
N LEU A 327 18.04 -3.21 -19.13
CA LEU A 327 16.60 -3.40 -18.99
C LEU A 327 16.05 -2.82 -17.67
N LEU A 328 16.81 -2.92 -16.58
CA LEU A 328 16.49 -2.29 -15.29
C LEU A 328 16.59 -0.76 -15.35
N GLU A 329 17.59 -0.23 -16.04
CA GLU A 329 17.72 1.21 -16.29
C GLU A 329 16.54 1.74 -17.12
N ASP A 330 16.12 1.02 -18.15
CA ASP A 330 14.96 1.36 -18.97
C ASP A 330 13.65 1.30 -18.16
N GLU A 331 13.47 0.28 -17.31
CA GLU A 331 12.31 0.16 -16.43
C GLU A 331 12.29 1.27 -15.37
N LEU A 332 13.45 1.62 -14.80
CA LEU A 332 13.58 2.74 -13.87
C LEU A 332 13.27 4.07 -14.54
N ASN A 333 13.78 4.31 -15.75
CA ASN A 333 13.47 5.51 -16.52
C ASN A 333 11.97 5.61 -16.81
N ARG A 334 11.34 4.50 -17.21
CA ARG A 334 9.89 4.44 -17.43
C ARG A 334 9.09 4.72 -16.16
N ALA A 335 9.50 4.17 -15.02
CA ALA A 335 8.84 4.43 -13.73
C ALA A 335 9.01 5.88 -13.26
N LEU A 336 10.16 6.51 -13.54
CA LEU A 336 10.41 7.93 -13.30
C LEU A 336 9.53 8.81 -14.18
N GLU A 337 9.40 8.50 -15.47
CA GLU A 337 8.49 9.20 -16.39
C GLU A 337 7.03 9.08 -15.94
N GLU A 338 6.59 7.88 -15.53
CA GLU A 338 5.25 7.68 -14.99
C GLU A 338 5.00 8.45 -13.70
N ASN A 339 5.98 8.47 -12.78
CA ASN A 339 5.91 9.30 -11.58
C ASN A 339 5.83 10.79 -11.91
N GLN A 340 6.59 11.25 -12.90
CA GLN A 340 6.55 12.64 -13.33
C GLN A 340 5.19 12.98 -13.94
N MET A 341 4.65 12.13 -14.80
CA MET A 341 3.30 12.30 -15.36
C MET A 341 2.22 12.27 -14.27
N LEU A 342 2.33 11.40 -13.26
CA LEU A 342 1.41 11.36 -12.13
C LEU A 342 1.52 12.62 -11.26
N ARG A 343 2.73 13.16 -11.07
CA ARG A 343 2.94 14.45 -10.39
C ARG A 343 2.34 15.61 -11.17
N GLU A 344 2.59 15.70 -12.46
CA GLU A 344 2.00 16.73 -13.34
C GLU A 344 0.47 16.59 -13.39
N LYS A 345 -0.04 15.36 -13.40
CA LYS A 345 -1.49 15.06 -13.33
C LYS A 345 -2.06 15.38 -11.96
N SER A 346 -1.33 15.20 -10.87
CA SER A 346 -1.73 15.59 -9.52
C SER A 346 -1.70 17.11 -9.34
N GLU A 347 -0.73 17.81 -9.93
CA GLU A 347 -0.65 19.28 -9.93
C GLU A 347 -1.76 19.89 -10.80
N SER A 348 -2.13 19.25 -11.90
CA SER A 348 -3.24 19.69 -12.76
C SER A 348 -4.63 19.24 -12.28
N ALA A 349 -4.74 18.09 -11.61
CA ALA A 349 -5.97 17.61 -10.97
C ALA A 349 -6.16 18.14 -9.55
N GLY A 350 -5.12 18.75 -8.96
CA GLY A 350 -5.20 19.68 -7.85
C GLY A 350 -5.86 20.97 -8.28
N SER A 351 -7.10 20.89 -8.79
CA SER A 351 -7.95 22.05 -8.93
C SER A 351 -8.13 22.65 -7.53
N ASN A 352 -7.54 23.82 -7.29
CA ASN A 352 -7.77 24.65 -6.09
C ASN A 352 -9.25 24.67 -5.69
N GLU A 353 -10.18 24.56 -6.64
CA GLU A 353 -11.62 24.52 -6.39
C GLU A 353 -12.08 23.38 -5.47
N ASN A 354 -11.54 22.15 -5.59
CA ASN A 354 -11.96 21.03 -4.73
C ASN A 354 -11.39 21.15 -3.32
N GLN A 355 -10.16 21.68 -3.19
CA GLN A 355 -9.53 21.92 -1.90
C GLN A 355 -10.18 23.11 -1.19
N GLU A 356 -10.47 24.20 -1.89
CA GLU A 356 -11.21 25.36 -1.38
C GLU A 356 -12.65 24.99 -0.97
N GLN A 357 -13.32 24.12 -1.74
CA GLN A 357 -14.64 23.59 -1.37
C GLN A 357 -14.58 22.70 -0.12
N LEU A 358 -13.55 21.87 0.02
CA LEU A 358 -13.36 21.05 1.22
C LEU A 358 -13.05 21.92 2.45
N GLU A 359 -12.19 22.92 2.31
CA GLU A 359 -11.87 23.87 3.37
C GLU A 359 -13.11 24.69 3.78
N SER A 360 -13.92 25.12 2.81
CA SER A 360 -15.23 25.75 3.06
C SER A 360 -16.18 24.84 3.82
N LEU A 361 -16.31 23.57 3.43
CA LEU A 361 -17.20 22.62 4.11
C LEU A 361 -16.73 22.31 5.53
N VAL A 362 -15.42 22.21 5.74
CA VAL A 362 -14.83 22.02 7.08
C VAL A 362 -15.06 23.26 7.95
N ALA A 363 -14.93 24.47 7.40
CA ALA A 363 -15.22 25.71 8.11
C ALA A 363 -16.71 25.81 8.51
N ASP A 364 -17.62 25.53 7.57
CA ASP A 364 -19.07 25.53 7.82
C ASP A 364 -19.46 24.48 8.87
N LEU A 365 -18.87 23.29 8.83
CA LEU A 365 -19.11 22.24 9.82
C LEU A 365 -18.58 22.65 11.21
N THR A 366 -17.43 23.30 11.25
CA THR A 366 -16.81 23.79 12.50
C THR A 366 -17.66 24.90 13.13
N ASP A 367 -18.17 25.83 12.32
CA ASP A 367 -19.05 26.90 12.79
C ASP A 367 -20.42 26.37 13.22
N SER A 368 -20.98 25.40 12.50
CA SER A 368 -22.21 24.70 12.90
C SER A 368 -22.04 23.92 14.21
N SER A 369 -20.91 23.23 14.39
CA SER A 369 -20.58 22.54 15.64
C SER A 369 -20.44 23.53 16.81
N ARG A 370 -19.80 24.69 16.57
CA ARG A 370 -19.70 25.76 17.57
C ARG A 370 -21.07 26.35 17.93
N GLU A 371 -21.95 26.54 16.95
CA GLU A 371 -23.32 27.02 17.19
C GLU A 371 -24.13 25.99 17.99
N MET A 372 -24.03 24.70 17.63
CA MET A 372 -24.68 23.62 18.36
C MET A 372 -24.20 23.55 19.81
N LEU A 373 -22.90 23.64 20.07
CA LEU A 373 -22.35 23.70 21.42
C LEU A 373 -22.84 24.92 22.21
N LYS A 374 -22.99 26.09 21.55
CA LYS A 374 -23.61 27.27 22.19
C LYS A 374 -25.07 27.03 22.53
N THR A 375 -25.82 26.36 21.66
CA THR A 375 -27.23 26.02 21.95
C THR A 375 -27.33 25.02 23.10
N ILE A 376 -26.43 24.03 23.18
CA ILE A 376 -26.37 23.08 24.30
C ILE A 376 -26.07 23.83 25.60
N ALA A 377 -25.05 24.70 25.64
CA ALA A 377 -24.73 25.49 26.82
C ALA A 377 -25.90 26.39 27.26
N ALA A 378 -26.61 27.00 26.31
CA ALA A 378 -27.79 27.82 26.62
C ALA A 378 -28.95 26.98 27.19
N LEU A 379 -29.17 25.77 26.67
CA LEU A 379 -30.17 24.84 27.17
C LEU A 379 -29.78 24.28 28.55
N GLU A 380 -28.51 24.03 28.81
CA GLU A 380 -27.99 23.65 30.13
C GLU A 380 -28.21 24.78 31.15
N ASP A 381 -27.88 26.02 30.80
CA ASP A 381 -28.15 27.19 31.64
C ASP A 381 -29.66 27.35 31.92
N GLU A 382 -30.52 27.18 30.92
CA GLU A 382 -31.97 27.23 31.12
C GLU A 382 -32.45 26.08 32.03
N ASN A 383 -31.87 24.89 31.91
CA ASN A 383 -32.20 23.74 32.74
C ASN A 383 -31.77 23.97 34.21
N THR A 384 -30.58 24.52 34.45
CA THR A 384 -30.16 24.89 35.82
C THR A 384 -31.07 25.96 36.42
N LEU A 385 -31.51 26.94 35.62
CA LEU A 385 -32.41 28.00 36.04
C LEU A 385 -33.82 27.45 36.34
N LEU A 386 -34.32 26.52 35.54
CA LEU A 386 -35.58 25.83 35.79
C LEU A 386 -35.51 24.93 37.03
N GLN A 387 -34.40 24.21 37.23
CA GLN A 387 -34.18 23.44 38.46
C GLN A 387 -34.15 24.34 39.69
N HIS A 388 -33.47 25.49 39.62
CA HIS A 388 -33.46 26.47 40.70
C HIS A 388 -34.87 27.03 40.97
N LYS A 389 -35.63 27.35 39.92
CA LYS A 389 -37.04 27.78 40.05
C LYS A 389 -37.94 26.71 40.65
N ILE A 390 -37.71 25.43 40.34
CA ILE A 390 -38.46 24.31 40.95
C ILE A 390 -38.10 24.18 42.42
N VAL A 391 -36.82 24.30 42.79
CA VAL A 391 -36.39 24.27 44.19
C VAL A 391 -36.96 25.46 44.97
N ASP A 392 -36.93 26.66 44.38
CA ASP A 392 -37.52 27.87 44.97
C ASP A 392 -39.05 27.79 45.06
N ALA A 393 -39.71 27.25 44.03
CA ALA A 393 -41.16 27.03 44.03
C ALA A 393 -41.56 25.91 45.00
N ALA A 394 -40.75 24.87 45.17
CA ALA A 394 -40.96 23.82 46.18
C ALA A 394 -40.75 24.36 47.60
N ALA A 395 -39.76 25.26 47.80
CA ALA A 395 -39.55 25.97 49.05
C ALA A 395 -40.67 26.99 49.34
N GLY A 396 -41.24 27.63 48.32
CA GLY A 396 -42.36 28.57 48.41
C GLY A 396 -43.75 27.91 48.52
N ALA A 397 -43.95 26.74 47.91
CA ALA A 397 -45.20 25.97 47.96
C ALA A 397 -45.44 25.28 49.32
N ALA A 398 -44.40 25.13 50.15
CA ALA A 398 -44.58 24.81 51.56
C ALA A 398 -45.29 25.94 52.35
N ALA A 399 -45.38 27.15 51.79
CA ALA A 399 -45.98 28.33 52.43
C ALA A 399 -47.29 28.82 51.82
N SER A 400 -47.68 28.43 50.59
CA SER A 400 -48.99 28.81 50.04
C SER A 400 -49.52 27.85 48.97
N ALA A 401 -50.81 27.54 49.07
CA ALA A 401 -51.52 26.59 48.22
C ALA A 401 -51.59 27.03 46.75
N GLY A 402 -51.01 26.23 45.85
CA GLY A 402 -51.07 26.46 44.40
C GLY A 402 -50.47 25.32 43.58
N GLY A 403 -51.02 24.11 43.67
CA GLY A 403 -50.49 22.90 43.00
C GLY A 403 -50.53 22.89 41.47
N ALA A 404 -51.34 23.75 40.83
CA ALA A 404 -51.55 23.72 39.38
C ALA A 404 -50.34 24.24 38.57
N GLU A 405 -49.56 25.18 39.11
CA GLU A 405 -48.39 25.73 38.42
C GLU A 405 -47.19 24.77 38.49
N VAL A 406 -47.06 24.05 39.61
CA VAL A 406 -46.05 22.99 39.80
C VAL A 406 -46.32 21.79 38.88
N GLU A 407 -47.60 21.43 38.67
CA GLU A 407 -47.98 20.34 37.77
C GLU A 407 -47.70 20.67 36.29
N ALA A 408 -47.96 21.91 35.87
CA ALA A 408 -47.65 22.38 34.51
C ALA A 408 -46.13 22.45 34.26
N LEU A 409 -45.34 22.88 35.24
CA LEU A 409 -43.88 22.88 35.17
C LEU A 409 -43.30 21.45 35.13
N ASN A 410 -43.88 20.50 35.89
CA ASN A 410 -43.47 19.10 35.84
C ASN A 410 -43.76 18.44 34.49
N MET A 411 -44.92 18.72 33.86
CA MET A 411 -45.19 18.22 32.51
C MET A 411 -44.19 18.77 31.50
N LYS A 412 -43.85 20.05 31.59
CA LYS A 412 -42.90 20.68 30.67
C LYS A 412 -41.47 20.18 30.87
N LEU A 413 -41.08 19.88 32.11
CA LEU A 413 -39.80 19.22 32.43
C LEU A 413 -39.75 17.79 31.83
N GLN A 414 -40.86 17.06 31.92
CA GLN A 414 -40.94 15.71 31.38
C GLN A 414 -40.88 15.70 29.85
N GLU A 415 -41.52 16.68 29.20
CA GLU A 415 -41.45 16.88 27.75
C GLU A 415 -40.03 17.22 27.29
N THR A 416 -39.34 18.12 27.97
CA THR A 416 -37.94 18.48 27.61
C THR A 416 -36.94 17.37 27.92
N GLN A 417 -37.16 16.59 28.99
CA GLN A 417 -36.38 15.37 29.26
C GLN A 417 -36.58 14.31 28.16
N GLN A 418 -37.81 14.17 27.65
CA GLN A 418 -38.12 13.27 26.55
C GLN A 418 -37.44 13.72 25.24
N GLU A 419 -37.42 15.02 24.95
CA GLU A 419 -36.72 15.58 23.80
C GLU A 419 -35.21 15.39 23.87
N LEU A 420 -34.61 15.54 25.06
CA LEU A 420 -33.17 15.32 25.27
C LEU A 420 -32.81 13.84 25.06
N LEU A 421 -33.63 12.91 25.56
CA LEU A 421 -33.47 11.48 25.29
C LEU A 421 -33.57 11.15 23.79
N ASN A 422 -34.52 11.77 23.09
CA ASN A 422 -34.66 11.59 21.65
C ASN A 422 -33.45 12.13 20.87
N LEU A 423 -32.93 13.31 21.25
CA LEU A 423 -31.70 13.87 20.65
C LEU A 423 -30.46 13.03 20.95
N GLN A 424 -30.34 12.51 22.17
CA GLN A 424 -29.25 11.61 22.55
C GLN A 424 -29.32 10.28 21.78
N THR A 425 -30.53 9.76 21.56
CA THR A 425 -30.75 8.57 20.73
C THR A 425 -30.38 8.83 19.27
N GLN A 426 -30.78 9.98 18.71
CA GLN A 426 -30.39 10.39 17.36
C GLN A 426 -28.87 10.57 17.22
N HIS A 427 -28.19 11.07 18.27
CA HIS A 427 -26.74 11.17 18.29
C HIS A 427 -26.08 9.78 18.27
N ILE A 428 -26.57 8.84 19.09
CA ILE A 428 -26.08 7.45 19.11
C ILE A 428 -26.31 6.78 17.75
N GLU A 429 -27.48 6.95 17.14
CA GLU A 429 -27.76 6.39 15.80
C GLU A 429 -26.85 6.99 14.72
N LEU A 430 -26.49 8.28 14.84
CA LEU A 430 -25.54 8.92 13.93
C LEU A 430 -24.10 8.44 14.16
N GLU A 431 -23.70 8.22 15.42
CA GLU A 431 -22.40 7.63 15.77
C GLU A 431 -22.30 6.16 15.33
N GLU A 432 -23.35 5.37 15.51
CA GLU A 432 -23.43 3.99 15.02
C GLU A 432 -23.36 3.96 13.49
N ARG A 433 -24.10 4.84 12.79
CA ARG A 433 -23.97 4.96 11.33
C ARG A 433 -22.58 5.38 10.90
N TYR A 434 -21.95 6.31 11.63
CA TYR A 434 -20.59 6.74 11.32
C TYR A 434 -19.58 5.61 11.56
N LEU A 435 -19.76 4.82 12.60
CA LEU A 435 -18.95 3.63 12.90
C LEU A 435 -19.18 2.50 11.91
N GLU A 436 -20.42 2.24 11.49
CA GLU A 436 -20.76 1.30 10.42
C GLU A 436 -20.12 1.73 9.09
N LEU A 437 -20.23 3.01 8.72
CA LEU A 437 -19.56 3.56 7.54
C LEU A 437 -18.03 3.44 7.62
N LYS A 438 -17.45 3.58 8.81
CA LYS A 438 -16.01 3.46 9.04
C LYS A 438 -15.53 2.00 9.06
N MET A 439 -16.36 1.06 9.54
CA MET A 439 -16.06 -0.38 9.52
C MET A 439 -16.36 -1.02 8.17
N GLU A 440 -17.28 -0.47 7.37
CA GLU A 440 -17.43 -0.82 5.95
C GLU A 440 -16.34 -0.17 5.07
N SER A 441 -15.62 0.85 5.56
CA SER A 441 -14.48 1.48 4.85
C SER A 441 -13.09 0.92 5.24
N MET A 442 -13.02 -0.11 6.09
CA MET A 442 -11.82 -0.91 6.39
C MET A 442 -12.05 -2.34 5.92
#